data_AF-A0A9P6SMW0-F1
#
_entry.id   AF-A0A9P6SMW0-F1
#
_cell.length_a   1.000
_cell.length_b   1.000
_cell.length_c   1.000
_cell.angle_alpha   90.00
_cell.angle_beta   90.00
_cell.angle_gamma   90.00
#
_symmetry.space_group_name_H-M   'P 1'
#
loop_
_entity.id
_entity.type
_entity.pdbx_description
1 polymer ?
#
loop_
_entity_poly.entity_id
_entity_poly.type
_entity_poly.pdbx_seq_one_letter_code
_entity_poly.pdbx_strand_id
1 'polypeptide(L)'
;MSQSSTWRSTFTNVPPLTKSVSTAMTVMTALGLALRLRDSMAFIGHGDAPVDDSPDYAGGSEDFLIPLLALVPVSAPYRFWTFATASFFERSIIQFVINMMTLLGCGKYLERAWGSREFFKFLAVTSVGTMLAIYFTCLFEYVVRGNEDLLYGTQAYGLTAVLAGFLVGFKQLVPEHLVTLWGAFSIRVKTLPMLFAVFMIVQSLLIRSQTQLLMAIYGLLISWMYSRFFKMQDGVRGDRSETFAFASFFPEAAQPPVKVVSNLVFGILVRLHICSPLGFGATFQSDLENPQMPGMILPISQPASLRAEAERRRALALKALDMRLHAAAGNSASLPGLSQKTFLGPTPSANNNPISLPPSSTGSTGGASTAPATNEDEVLFETSAMDDASANSSSKEEKP
;
A
#
# COMPACT_ATOMS: atom_id res chain seq x y z
N MET A 1 16.26 -18.39 27.83
CA MET A 1 16.93 -18.88 26.61
C MET A 1 16.77 -17.83 25.50
N SER A 2 17.70 -17.76 24.54
CA SER A 2 17.78 -16.62 23.59
C SER A 2 16.83 -16.73 22.39
N GLN A 3 16.43 -15.59 21.83
CA GLN A 3 15.65 -15.50 20.60
C GLN A 3 16.55 -15.76 19.38
N SER A 4 16.36 -16.89 18.69
CA SER A 4 17.16 -17.29 17.50
C SER A 4 16.34 -17.51 16.22
N SER A 5 15.04 -17.21 16.23
CA SER A 5 14.09 -17.53 15.14
C SER A 5 13.85 -16.38 14.14
N THR A 6 14.45 -15.20 14.36
CA THR A 6 13.92 -13.91 13.87
C THR A 6 14.13 -13.62 12.38
N TRP A 7 15.29 -13.99 11.81
CA TRP A 7 15.64 -13.62 10.43
C TRP A 7 15.13 -14.60 9.37
N ARG A 8 15.35 -15.92 9.56
CA ARG A 8 14.95 -16.92 8.56
C ARG A 8 13.43 -16.92 8.31
N SER A 9 12.63 -16.78 9.37
CA SER A 9 11.16 -16.64 9.31
C SER A 9 10.71 -15.38 8.55
N THR A 10 11.46 -14.28 8.68
CA THR A 10 11.18 -13.02 7.97
C THR A 10 11.34 -13.17 6.46
N PHE A 11 12.36 -13.90 6.00
CA PHE A 11 12.65 -14.19 4.59
C PHE A 11 11.78 -15.30 3.98
N THR A 12 11.50 -16.40 4.71
CA THR A 12 10.62 -17.46 4.18
C THR A 12 9.23 -16.91 3.88
N ASN A 13 8.70 -16.05 4.75
CA ASN A 13 7.36 -15.45 4.64
C ASN A 13 7.31 -14.16 3.77
N VAL A 14 8.25 -13.97 2.84
CA VAL A 14 8.12 -12.94 1.77
C VAL A 14 7.30 -13.52 0.60
N PRO A 15 6.30 -12.79 0.06
CA PRO A 15 5.54 -13.16 -1.14
C PRO A 15 6.41 -13.41 -2.40
N PRO A 16 5.91 -14.15 -3.41
CA PRO A 16 6.72 -14.67 -4.50
C PRO A 16 7.23 -13.59 -5.48
N LEU A 17 6.44 -12.55 -5.78
CA LEU A 17 6.88 -11.52 -6.73
C LEU A 17 7.93 -10.61 -6.08
N THR A 18 7.73 -10.20 -4.83
CA THR A 18 8.71 -9.43 -4.05
C THR A 18 10.04 -10.17 -3.96
N LYS A 19 10.02 -11.50 -3.74
CA LYS A 19 11.21 -12.35 -3.87
C LYS A 19 11.82 -12.24 -5.27
N SER A 20 11.06 -12.49 -6.34
CA SER A 20 11.57 -12.46 -7.72
C SER A 20 12.15 -11.11 -8.15
N VAL A 21 11.53 -9.99 -7.79
CA VAL A 21 12.02 -8.64 -8.10
C VAL A 21 13.28 -8.33 -7.28
N SER A 22 13.34 -8.77 -6.02
CA SER A 22 14.54 -8.63 -5.19
C SER A 22 15.72 -9.46 -5.72
N THR A 23 15.50 -10.70 -6.17
CA THR A 23 16.58 -11.52 -6.75
C THR A 23 17.05 -10.96 -8.10
N ALA A 24 16.15 -10.44 -8.93
CA ALA A 24 16.52 -9.73 -10.16
C ALA A 24 17.40 -8.49 -9.85
N MET A 25 17.00 -7.65 -8.89
CA MET A 25 17.79 -6.49 -8.46
C MET A 25 19.18 -6.89 -7.93
N THR A 26 19.27 -7.97 -7.16
CA THR A 26 20.56 -8.53 -6.70
C THR A 26 21.44 -8.97 -7.87
N VAL A 27 20.89 -9.74 -8.84
CA VAL A 27 21.67 -10.23 -9.99
C VAL A 27 22.19 -9.06 -10.85
N MET A 28 21.34 -8.07 -11.15
CA MET A 28 21.73 -6.92 -11.98
C MET A 28 22.79 -6.04 -11.30
N THR A 29 22.67 -5.83 -9.98
CA THR A 29 23.64 -5.06 -9.19
C THR A 29 24.95 -5.83 -9.01
N ALA A 30 24.88 -7.14 -8.72
CA ALA A 30 26.05 -7.99 -8.56
C ALA A 30 26.85 -8.16 -9.86
N LEU A 31 26.16 -8.23 -11.01
CA LEU A 31 26.81 -8.26 -12.34
C LEU A 31 27.63 -6.99 -12.58
N GLY A 32 27.05 -5.80 -12.34
CA GLY A 32 27.77 -4.53 -12.44
C GLY A 32 28.95 -4.45 -11.46
N LEU A 33 28.77 -4.88 -10.21
CA LEU A 33 29.84 -4.89 -9.22
C LEU A 33 30.98 -5.86 -9.59
N ALA A 34 30.67 -7.06 -10.07
CA ALA A 34 31.68 -8.04 -10.46
C ALA A 34 32.55 -7.55 -11.63
N LEU A 35 31.95 -6.84 -12.58
CA LEU A 35 32.65 -6.30 -13.75
C LEU A 35 33.50 -5.07 -13.38
N ARG A 36 33.00 -4.18 -12.50
CA ARG A 36 33.80 -3.12 -11.86
C ARG A 36 35.02 -3.65 -11.11
N LEU A 37 34.84 -4.73 -10.34
CA LEU A 37 35.93 -5.38 -9.61
C LEU A 37 36.96 -6.01 -10.57
N ARG A 38 36.50 -6.69 -11.63
CA ARG A 38 37.39 -7.23 -12.67
C ARG A 38 38.25 -6.14 -13.31
N ASP A 39 37.63 -5.04 -13.73
CA ASP A 39 38.33 -3.96 -14.43
C ASP A 39 39.33 -3.25 -13.50
N SER A 40 38.95 -3.06 -12.22
CA SER A 40 39.85 -2.54 -11.18
C SER A 40 41.06 -3.46 -10.95
N MET A 41 40.85 -4.78 -10.95
CA MET A 41 41.95 -5.76 -10.82
C MET A 41 42.83 -5.83 -12.08
N ALA A 42 42.26 -5.66 -13.27
CA ALA A 42 43.03 -5.58 -14.51
C ALA A 42 43.94 -4.34 -14.54
N PHE A 43 43.43 -3.18 -14.12
CA PHE A 43 44.22 -1.95 -13.99
C PHE A 43 45.40 -2.12 -13.03
N ILE A 44 45.17 -2.73 -11.85
CA ILE A 44 46.24 -3.02 -10.88
C ILE A 44 47.26 -4.04 -11.45
N GLY A 45 46.81 -5.01 -12.24
CA GLY A 45 47.67 -6.02 -12.87
C GLY A 45 48.57 -5.51 -14.00
N HIS A 46 48.31 -4.32 -14.55
CA HIS A 46 49.10 -3.70 -15.63
C HIS A 46 50.09 -2.61 -15.15
N GLY A 47 50.31 -2.47 -13.84
CA GLY A 47 51.13 -1.40 -13.26
C GLY A 47 52.61 -1.32 -13.70
N ASP A 48 53.16 -2.39 -14.30
CA ASP A 48 54.53 -2.43 -14.82
C ASP A 48 54.61 -2.35 -16.37
N ALA A 49 53.49 -2.14 -17.07
CA ALA A 49 53.49 -1.96 -18.52
C ALA A 49 53.88 -0.52 -18.89
N PRO A 50 54.69 -0.30 -19.95
CA PRO A 50 54.97 1.06 -20.44
C PRO A 50 53.68 1.71 -20.94
N VAL A 51 53.50 2.99 -20.60
CA VAL A 51 52.37 3.79 -21.10
C VAL A 51 52.60 4.06 -22.59
N ASP A 52 51.85 3.34 -23.42
CA ASP A 52 51.74 3.61 -24.86
C ASP A 52 50.61 4.64 -25.03
N ASP A 53 50.94 5.84 -25.52
CA ASP A 53 50.05 7.03 -25.58
C ASP A 53 48.95 6.92 -26.66
N SER A 54 48.32 5.74 -26.78
CA SER A 54 47.16 5.49 -27.63
C SER A 54 45.85 5.71 -26.84
N PRO A 55 45.04 6.75 -27.15
CA PRO A 55 43.88 7.11 -26.33
C PRO A 55 42.68 6.15 -26.43
N ASP A 56 42.69 5.21 -27.38
CA ASP A 56 41.48 4.48 -27.81
C ASP A 56 41.17 3.17 -27.06
N TYR A 57 42.07 2.69 -26.17
CA TYR A 57 41.89 1.41 -25.45
C TYR A 57 41.49 1.53 -23.98
N ALA A 58 41.29 2.75 -23.46
CA ALA A 58 40.88 2.99 -22.07
C ALA A 58 39.36 2.87 -21.81
N GLY A 59 38.58 2.39 -22.79
CA GLY A 59 37.14 2.15 -22.65
C GLY A 59 36.85 0.99 -21.68
N GLY A 60 36.53 1.32 -20.42
CA GLY A 60 36.24 0.34 -19.38
C GLY A 60 34.94 -0.40 -19.67
N SER A 61 34.73 -1.59 -19.08
CA SER A 61 33.46 -2.28 -19.31
C SER A 61 32.27 -1.56 -18.68
N GLU A 62 32.52 -0.68 -17.70
CA GLU A 62 31.58 0.37 -17.26
C GLU A 62 30.90 1.08 -18.44
N ASP A 63 31.66 1.50 -19.46
CA ASP A 63 31.14 2.29 -20.59
C ASP A 63 30.25 1.46 -21.51
N PHE A 64 30.46 0.15 -21.58
CA PHE A 64 29.57 -0.78 -22.26
C PHE A 64 28.31 -1.09 -21.43
N LEU A 65 28.49 -1.33 -20.12
CA LEU A 65 27.51 -1.86 -19.18
C LEU A 65 26.52 -0.83 -18.66
N ILE A 66 26.96 0.40 -18.40
CA ILE A 66 26.08 1.49 -17.92
C ILE A 66 24.94 1.70 -18.93
N PRO A 67 25.16 1.95 -20.23
CA PRO A 67 24.07 2.00 -21.21
C PRO A 67 23.44 0.63 -21.53
N LEU A 68 23.91 -0.50 -20.98
CA LEU A 68 23.24 -1.80 -21.11
C LEU A 68 22.17 -2.01 -20.01
N LEU A 69 22.45 -1.50 -18.81
CA LEU A 69 21.67 -1.74 -17.59
C LEU A 69 20.84 -0.52 -17.17
N ALA A 70 21.43 0.67 -17.22
CA ALA A 70 20.82 1.95 -16.93
C ALA A 70 20.26 2.62 -18.20
N LEU A 71 19.36 3.57 -18.02
CA LEU A 71 18.84 4.39 -19.11
C LEU A 71 19.82 5.53 -19.41
N VAL A 72 20.44 5.48 -20.60
CA VAL A 72 21.18 6.60 -21.20
C VAL A 72 20.43 7.04 -22.46
N PRO A 73 19.91 8.29 -22.54
CA PRO A 73 18.94 8.68 -23.56
C PRO A 73 19.36 8.41 -25.01
N VAL A 74 20.62 8.67 -25.38
CA VAL A 74 21.10 8.42 -26.76
C VAL A 74 21.02 6.95 -27.18
N SER A 75 21.23 6.01 -26.24
CA SER A 75 21.19 4.57 -26.53
C SER A 75 19.83 3.92 -26.30
N ALA A 76 18.93 4.59 -25.57
CA ALA A 76 17.62 4.06 -25.17
C ALA A 76 16.75 3.48 -26.32
N PRO A 77 16.66 4.09 -27.53
CA PRO A 77 15.86 3.49 -28.62
C PRO A 77 16.46 2.18 -29.16
N TYR A 78 17.78 2.04 -29.16
CA TYR A 78 18.47 0.81 -29.58
C TYR A 78 18.49 -0.26 -28.48
N ARG A 79 18.49 0.18 -27.21
CA ARG A 79 18.60 -0.66 -26.01
C ARG A 79 17.32 -0.59 -25.17
N PHE A 80 16.16 -0.81 -25.81
CA PHE A 80 14.83 -0.57 -25.26
C PHE A 80 14.52 -1.33 -23.95
N TRP A 81 15.24 -2.40 -23.62
CA TRP A 81 15.11 -3.08 -22.33
C TRP A 81 15.54 -2.20 -21.14
N THR A 82 16.37 -1.17 -21.37
CA THR A 82 16.82 -0.22 -20.33
C THR A 82 15.66 0.48 -19.63
N PHE A 83 14.55 0.74 -20.34
CA PHE A 83 13.31 1.26 -19.75
C PHE A 83 12.75 0.37 -18.62
N ALA A 84 12.98 -0.95 -18.67
CA ALA A 84 12.57 -1.90 -17.64
C ALA A 84 13.69 -2.23 -16.64
N THR A 85 14.94 -2.34 -17.08
CA THR A 85 16.06 -2.79 -16.22
C THR A 85 16.60 -1.68 -15.31
N ALA A 86 16.58 -0.42 -15.75
CA ALA A 86 17.28 0.67 -15.06
C ALA A 86 16.79 0.91 -13.62
N SER A 87 15.51 0.68 -13.32
CA SER A 87 14.97 0.82 -11.96
C SER A 87 15.46 -0.26 -10.98
N PHE A 88 16.05 -1.35 -11.46
CA PHE A 88 16.54 -2.48 -10.67
C PHE A 88 18.07 -2.62 -10.72
N PHE A 89 18.77 -1.66 -11.33
CA PHE A 89 20.21 -1.52 -11.29
C PHE A 89 20.62 -0.43 -10.30
N GLU A 90 21.65 -0.68 -9.49
CA GLU A 90 22.25 0.31 -8.60
C GLU A 90 23.77 0.35 -8.71
N ARG A 91 24.34 1.54 -8.54
CA ARG A 91 25.80 1.76 -8.62
C ARG A 91 26.51 1.80 -7.26
N SER A 92 25.76 2.00 -6.17
CA SER A 92 26.30 2.07 -4.80
C SER A 92 25.80 0.88 -3.98
N ILE A 93 26.73 0.17 -3.32
CA ILE A 93 26.39 -0.96 -2.43
C ILE A 93 25.50 -0.49 -1.27
N ILE A 94 25.74 0.72 -0.74
CA ILE A 94 24.94 1.30 0.35
C ILE A 94 23.51 1.58 -0.14
N GLN A 95 23.37 2.18 -1.33
CA GLN A 95 22.05 2.46 -1.92
C GLN A 95 21.32 1.15 -2.27
N PHE A 96 22.02 0.14 -2.79
CA PHE A 96 21.49 -1.19 -3.04
C PHE A 96 20.95 -1.83 -1.74
N VAL A 97 21.71 -1.81 -0.64
CA VAL A 97 21.27 -2.38 0.65
C VAL A 97 20.03 -1.65 1.18
N ILE A 98 19.98 -0.32 1.11
CA ILE A 98 18.81 0.48 1.51
C ILE A 98 17.61 0.13 0.64
N ASN A 99 17.74 0.21 -0.69
CA ASN A 99 16.69 -0.12 -1.65
C ASN A 99 16.19 -1.56 -1.49
N MET A 100 17.08 -2.51 -1.21
CA MET A 100 16.78 -3.92 -0.97
C MET A 100 15.92 -4.11 0.28
N MET A 101 16.31 -3.50 1.41
CA MET A 101 15.52 -3.54 2.64
C MET A 101 14.15 -2.89 2.44
N THR A 102 14.08 -1.75 1.74
CA THR A 102 12.81 -1.08 1.41
C THR A 102 11.95 -1.93 0.49
N LEU A 103 12.52 -2.56 -0.55
CA LEU A 103 11.80 -3.45 -1.47
C LEU A 103 11.23 -4.68 -0.75
N LEU A 104 12.03 -5.33 0.10
CA LEU A 104 11.62 -6.51 0.86
C LEU A 104 10.58 -6.19 1.94
N GLY A 105 10.68 -5.03 2.60
CA GLY A 105 9.71 -4.59 3.60
C GLY A 105 8.41 -4.09 2.97
N CYS A 106 8.50 -3.12 2.06
CA CYS A 106 7.35 -2.45 1.47
C CYS A 106 6.65 -3.33 0.42
N GLY A 107 7.41 -4.03 -0.43
CA GLY A 107 6.83 -4.96 -1.40
C GLY A 107 6.08 -6.10 -0.73
N LYS A 108 6.62 -6.67 0.35
CA LYS A 108 5.93 -7.69 1.18
C LYS A 108 4.59 -7.21 1.72
N TYR A 109 4.46 -5.92 2.06
CA TYR A 109 3.20 -5.36 2.52
C TYR A 109 2.22 -5.12 1.35
N LEU A 110 2.67 -4.42 0.31
CA LEU A 110 1.84 -4.05 -0.84
C LEU A 110 1.37 -5.27 -1.65
N GLU A 111 2.23 -6.29 -1.84
CA GLU A 111 1.87 -7.53 -2.52
C GLU A 111 0.81 -8.33 -1.76
N ARG A 112 0.84 -8.32 -0.42
CA ARG A 112 -0.20 -8.95 0.41
C ARG A 112 -1.52 -8.17 0.34
N ALA A 113 -1.46 -6.85 0.28
CA ALA A 113 -2.64 -5.99 0.28
C ALA A 113 -3.32 -5.87 -1.10
N TRP A 114 -2.59 -6.03 -2.20
CA TRP A 114 -3.11 -5.87 -3.57
C TRP A 114 -3.06 -7.15 -4.42
N GLY A 115 -2.39 -8.21 -3.94
CA GLY A 115 -2.08 -9.40 -4.71
C GLY A 115 -0.97 -9.19 -5.74
N SER A 116 -0.21 -10.25 -6.04
CA SER A 116 0.96 -10.20 -6.93
C SER A 116 0.66 -9.66 -8.33
N ARG A 117 -0.57 -9.86 -8.86
CA ARG A 117 -0.94 -9.39 -10.21
C ARG A 117 -1.01 -7.86 -10.29
N GLU A 118 -1.70 -7.21 -9.36
CA GLU A 118 -1.86 -5.75 -9.37
C GLU A 118 -0.59 -5.06 -8.84
N PHE A 119 0.14 -5.71 -7.93
CA PHE A 119 1.46 -5.24 -7.52
C PHE A 119 2.50 -5.31 -8.67
N PHE A 120 2.47 -6.34 -9.52
CA PHE A 120 3.31 -6.40 -10.72
C PHE A 120 3.02 -5.25 -11.69
N LYS A 121 1.75 -5.03 -12.04
CA LYS A 121 1.35 -3.90 -12.90
C LYS A 121 1.78 -2.57 -12.29
N PHE A 122 1.57 -2.39 -10.99
CA PHE A 122 1.98 -1.17 -10.27
C PHE A 122 3.48 -0.93 -10.39
N LEU A 123 4.31 -1.94 -10.14
CA LEU A 123 5.76 -1.87 -10.29
C LEU A 123 6.14 -1.51 -11.73
N ALA A 124 5.63 -2.26 -12.72
CA ALA A 124 5.98 -2.10 -14.13
C ALA A 124 5.56 -0.74 -14.70
N VAL A 125 4.36 -0.24 -14.38
CA VAL A 125 3.89 1.09 -14.80
C VAL A 125 4.72 2.19 -14.13
N THR A 126 5.07 2.04 -12.85
CA THR A 126 5.86 3.04 -12.12
C THR A 126 7.32 3.09 -12.61
N SER A 127 7.97 1.94 -12.86
CA SER A 127 9.35 1.90 -13.35
C SER A 127 9.45 2.33 -14.82
N VAL A 128 8.78 1.62 -15.73
CA VAL A 128 8.85 1.85 -17.17
C VAL A 128 8.30 3.23 -17.52
N GLY A 129 7.18 3.63 -16.91
CA GLY A 129 6.61 4.96 -17.11
C GLY A 129 7.54 6.09 -16.67
N THR A 130 8.27 5.92 -15.57
CA THR A 130 9.24 6.93 -15.12
C THR A 130 10.47 6.98 -16.03
N MET A 131 11.01 5.84 -16.45
CA MET A 131 12.13 5.82 -17.39
C MET A 131 11.76 6.42 -18.75
N LEU A 132 10.54 6.17 -19.23
CA LEU A 132 10.00 6.78 -20.43
C LEU A 132 9.81 8.31 -20.28
N ALA A 133 9.31 8.77 -19.12
CA ALA A 133 9.18 10.19 -18.82
C ALA A 133 10.54 10.91 -18.74
N ILE A 134 11.56 10.29 -18.14
CA ILE A 134 12.94 10.82 -18.12
C ILE A 134 13.49 10.92 -19.54
N TYR A 135 13.36 9.88 -20.38
CA TYR A 135 13.80 9.90 -21.77
C TYR A 135 13.17 11.04 -22.57
N PHE A 136 11.85 11.21 -22.50
CA PHE A 136 11.18 12.33 -23.18
C PHE A 136 11.54 13.69 -22.58
N THR A 137 11.86 13.78 -21.28
CA THR A 137 12.38 15.01 -20.67
C THR A 137 13.75 15.37 -21.26
N CYS A 138 14.69 14.43 -21.32
CA CYS A 138 16.01 14.65 -21.91
C CYS A 138 15.94 15.04 -23.39
N LEU A 139 15.05 14.40 -24.18
CA LEU A 139 14.80 14.78 -25.57
C LEU A 139 14.23 16.20 -25.68
N PHE A 140 13.24 16.56 -24.85
CA PHE A 140 12.65 17.89 -24.85
C PHE A 140 13.66 18.98 -24.47
N GLU A 141 14.45 18.75 -23.41
CA GLU A 141 15.48 19.71 -23.00
C GLU A 141 16.60 19.83 -24.04
N TYR A 142 16.97 18.75 -24.74
CA TYR A 142 17.89 18.80 -25.87
C TYR A 142 17.34 19.64 -27.03
N VAL A 143 16.08 19.42 -27.44
CA VAL A 143 15.43 20.21 -28.50
C VAL A 143 15.31 21.70 -28.13
N VAL A 144 15.15 22.03 -26.84
CA VAL A 144 15.03 23.42 -26.36
C VAL A 144 16.38 24.10 -26.12
N ARG A 145 17.40 23.38 -25.63
CA ARG A 145 18.69 23.95 -25.19
C ARG A 145 19.85 23.68 -26.14
N GLY A 146 19.73 22.72 -27.05
CA GLY A 146 20.79 22.26 -27.95
C GLY A 146 21.95 21.50 -27.29
N ASN A 147 21.92 21.25 -25.97
CA ASN A 147 23.06 20.63 -25.29
C ASN A 147 23.03 19.08 -25.37
N GLU A 148 23.99 18.52 -26.09
CA GLU A 148 24.22 17.09 -26.26
C GLU A 148 24.59 16.36 -24.94
N ASP A 149 25.19 17.05 -23.96
CA ASP A 149 25.51 16.48 -22.63
C ASP A 149 24.29 15.80 -21.98
N LEU A 150 23.08 16.32 -22.24
CA LEU A 150 21.83 15.79 -21.70
C LEU A 150 21.48 14.41 -22.27
N LEU A 151 21.97 14.05 -23.44
CA LEU A 151 21.73 12.76 -24.12
C LEU A 151 22.81 11.72 -23.83
N TYR A 152 24.07 12.15 -23.69
CA TYR A 152 25.23 11.29 -23.46
C TYR A 152 25.58 11.15 -21.96
N GLY A 153 25.55 12.25 -21.21
CA GLY A 153 25.94 12.29 -19.80
C GLY A 153 24.83 11.91 -18.81
N THR A 154 23.55 12.04 -19.19
CA THR A 154 22.43 11.66 -18.30
C THR A 154 22.33 10.14 -18.17
N GLN A 155 22.54 9.65 -16.95
CA GLN A 155 22.44 8.23 -16.60
C GLN A 155 21.34 8.05 -15.54
N ALA A 156 20.17 7.54 -15.94
CA ALA A 156 19.04 7.31 -15.05
C ALA A 156 18.93 5.82 -14.66
N TYR A 157 18.91 5.57 -13.35
CA TYR A 157 18.85 4.23 -12.73
C TYR A 157 18.43 4.34 -11.28
N GLY A 158 18.20 3.19 -10.64
CA GLY A 158 17.92 3.07 -9.22
C GLY A 158 16.43 3.06 -8.90
N LEU A 159 16.11 2.58 -7.70
CA LEU A 159 14.74 2.23 -7.31
C LEU A 159 13.89 3.47 -6.89
N THR A 160 14.46 4.68 -6.89
CA THR A 160 13.87 5.95 -6.42
C THR A 160 12.42 6.19 -6.86
N ALA A 161 12.10 5.94 -8.12
CA ALA A 161 10.74 6.10 -8.65
C ALA A 161 9.74 5.11 -8.02
N VAL A 162 10.18 3.88 -7.78
CA VAL A 162 9.41 2.83 -7.12
C VAL A 162 9.31 3.08 -5.61
N LEU A 163 10.33 3.64 -4.96
CA LEU A 163 10.23 4.12 -3.57
C LEU A 163 9.15 5.19 -3.43
N ALA A 164 9.13 6.20 -4.32
CA ALA A 164 8.07 7.20 -4.36
C ALA A 164 6.69 6.53 -4.50
N GLY A 165 6.58 5.56 -5.42
CA GLY A 165 5.38 4.75 -5.59
C GLY A 165 4.95 3.96 -4.34
N PHE A 166 5.89 3.38 -3.59
CA PHE A 166 5.54 2.69 -2.34
C PHE A 166 4.93 3.64 -1.31
N LEU A 167 5.44 4.87 -1.19
CA LEU A 167 4.86 5.89 -0.31
C LEU A 167 3.44 6.30 -0.75
N VAL A 168 3.20 6.42 -2.06
CA VAL A 168 1.85 6.58 -2.64
C VAL A 168 0.96 5.39 -2.26
N GLY A 169 1.45 4.16 -2.39
CA GLY A 169 0.73 2.94 -2.04
C GLY A 169 0.36 2.83 -0.56
N PHE A 170 1.27 3.20 0.34
CA PHE A 170 0.98 3.26 1.78
C PHE A 170 -0.06 4.33 2.13
N LYS A 171 0.01 5.51 1.50
CA LYS A 171 -1.02 6.55 1.65
C LYS A 171 -2.39 6.06 1.15
N GLN A 172 -2.44 5.21 0.13
CA GLN A 172 -3.68 4.57 -0.31
C GLN A 172 -4.24 3.62 0.76
N LEU A 173 -3.39 2.76 1.32
CA LEU A 173 -3.83 1.67 2.21
C LEU A 173 -4.10 2.09 3.66
N VAL A 174 -3.22 2.89 4.27
CA VAL A 174 -3.29 3.22 5.70
C VAL A 174 -2.89 4.68 6.00
N PRO A 175 -3.62 5.68 5.46
CA PRO A 175 -3.21 7.10 5.49
C PRO A 175 -3.01 7.66 6.92
N GLU A 176 -3.82 7.25 7.89
CA GLU A 176 -3.74 7.76 9.28
C GLU A 176 -2.81 6.97 10.20
N HIS A 177 -2.15 5.89 9.72
CA HIS A 177 -1.19 5.17 10.55
C HIS A 177 -0.02 6.07 10.93
N LEU A 178 0.38 6.04 12.20
CA LEU A 178 1.55 6.77 12.72
C LEU A 178 2.78 5.88 12.65
N VAL A 179 3.79 6.31 11.87
CA VAL A 179 5.12 5.69 11.87
C VAL A 179 5.97 6.38 12.93
N THR A 180 6.36 5.64 13.96
CA THR A 180 7.22 6.09 15.06
C THR A 180 8.69 6.00 14.66
N LEU A 181 9.23 7.09 14.11
CA LEU A 181 10.65 7.24 13.82
C LEU A 181 11.43 7.36 15.14
N TRP A 182 12.38 6.44 15.34
CA TRP A 182 13.31 6.40 16.48
C TRP A 182 12.63 6.45 17.86
N GLY A 183 11.39 5.97 17.97
CA GLY A 183 10.60 5.98 19.22
C GLY A 183 10.08 7.34 19.68
N ALA A 184 10.54 8.45 19.08
CA ALA A 184 10.23 9.81 19.51
C ALA A 184 9.36 10.62 18.52
N PHE A 185 9.47 10.36 17.21
CA PHE A 185 8.83 11.17 16.18
C PHE A 185 7.72 10.40 15.45
N SER A 186 6.46 10.68 15.79
CA SER A 186 5.29 10.06 15.15
C SER A 186 4.84 10.84 13.90
N ILE A 187 5.06 10.29 12.70
CA ILE A 187 4.63 10.90 11.43
C ILE A 187 3.50 10.08 10.80
N ARG A 188 2.40 10.74 10.40
CA ARG A 188 1.30 10.09 9.65
C ARG A 188 1.77 9.66 8.27
N VAL A 189 1.48 8.42 7.88
CA VAL A 189 1.81 7.83 6.56
C VAL A 189 1.43 8.77 5.41
N LYS A 190 0.27 9.42 5.49
CA LYS A 190 -0.23 10.33 4.42
C LYS A 190 0.66 11.54 4.10
N THR A 191 1.62 11.87 4.96
CA THR A 191 2.60 12.96 4.80
C THR A 191 3.93 12.49 4.17
N LEU A 192 4.24 11.18 4.26
CA LEU A 192 5.53 10.63 3.82
C LEU A 192 5.89 10.90 2.35
N PRO A 193 4.97 10.86 1.36
CA PRO A 193 5.32 11.17 -0.03
C PRO A 193 5.86 12.59 -0.22
N MET A 194 5.31 13.58 0.50
CA MET A 194 5.78 14.96 0.43
C MET A 194 7.08 15.17 1.22
N LEU A 195 7.26 14.48 2.34
CA LEU A 195 8.54 14.49 3.06
C LEU A 195 9.68 13.92 2.19
N PHE A 196 9.39 12.86 1.43
CA PHE A 196 10.32 12.28 0.45
C PHE A 196 10.58 13.21 -0.75
N ALA A 197 9.55 13.89 -1.26
CA ALA A 197 9.73 14.90 -2.31
C ALA A 197 10.62 16.07 -1.84
N VAL A 198 10.41 16.59 -0.63
CA VAL A 198 11.26 17.63 -0.03
C VAL A 198 12.69 17.14 0.19
N PHE A 199 12.87 15.90 0.68
CA PHE A 199 14.20 15.28 0.79
C PHE A 199 14.91 15.20 -0.57
N MET A 200 14.21 14.82 -1.64
CA MET A 200 14.79 14.74 -2.99
C MET A 200 15.09 16.12 -3.59
N ILE A 201 14.34 17.17 -3.25
CA ILE A 201 14.67 18.56 -3.60
C ILE A 201 15.98 18.98 -2.92
N VAL A 202 16.11 18.74 -1.62
CA VAL A 202 17.34 19.05 -0.85
C VAL A 202 18.55 18.26 -1.37
N GLN A 203 18.37 16.96 -1.63
CA GLN A 203 19.40 16.09 -2.20
C GLN A 203 19.85 16.56 -3.60
N SER A 204 18.91 16.98 -4.46
CA SER A 204 19.20 17.50 -5.79
C SER A 204 19.99 18.82 -5.75
N LEU A 205 19.66 19.72 -4.80
CA LEU A 205 20.40 20.97 -4.58
C LEU A 205 21.82 20.73 -4.08
N LEU A 206 22.00 19.78 -3.14
CA LEU A 206 23.31 19.37 -2.60
C LEU A 206 24.22 18.73 -3.67
N ILE A 207 23.69 17.78 -4.45
CA ILE A 207 24.44 17.04 -5.46
C ILE A 207 24.59 17.85 -6.77
N ARG A 208 23.75 18.88 -6.96
CA ARG A 208 23.61 19.65 -8.22
C ARG A 208 23.24 18.77 -9.42
N SER A 209 22.48 17.70 -9.19
CA SER A 209 21.92 16.80 -10.21
C SER A 209 20.41 16.67 -10.04
N GLN A 210 19.66 16.78 -11.13
CA GLN A 210 18.19 16.78 -11.11
C GLN A 210 17.56 15.41 -11.43
N THR A 211 18.33 14.45 -11.95
CA THR A 211 17.81 13.15 -12.43
C THR A 211 17.05 12.37 -11.35
N GLN A 212 17.58 12.30 -10.13
CA GLN A 212 16.93 11.59 -9.02
C GLN A 212 15.68 12.31 -8.50
N LEU A 213 15.66 13.65 -8.53
CA LEU A 213 14.47 14.45 -8.22
C LEU A 213 13.37 14.23 -9.26
N LEU A 214 13.71 14.27 -10.56
CA LEU A 214 12.76 13.99 -11.64
C LEU A 214 12.22 12.56 -11.54
N MET A 215 13.07 11.58 -11.23
CA MET A 215 12.63 10.19 -10.99
C MET A 215 11.68 10.08 -9.79
N ALA A 216 11.90 10.83 -8.71
CA ALA A 216 11.01 10.87 -7.56
C ALA A 216 9.65 11.53 -7.90
N ILE A 217 9.67 12.65 -8.65
CA ILE A 217 8.46 13.38 -9.08
C ILE A 217 7.63 12.52 -10.05
N TYR A 218 8.24 11.97 -11.10
CA TYR A 218 7.55 11.10 -12.05
C TYR A 218 7.08 9.80 -11.39
N GLY A 219 7.88 9.19 -10.50
CA GLY A 219 7.48 8.03 -9.72
C GLY A 219 6.23 8.30 -8.87
N LEU A 220 6.18 9.44 -8.16
CA LEU A 220 5.01 9.86 -7.38
C LEU A 220 3.79 10.11 -8.27
N LEU A 221 3.94 10.88 -9.35
CA LEU A 221 2.83 11.24 -10.26
C LEU A 221 2.26 10.01 -10.99
N ILE A 222 3.11 9.16 -11.56
CA ILE A 222 2.70 8.00 -12.37
C ILE A 222 2.06 6.93 -11.49
N SER A 223 2.64 6.64 -10.31
CA SER A 223 2.03 5.72 -9.35
C SER A 223 0.70 6.24 -8.79
N TRP A 224 0.58 7.55 -8.54
CA TRP A 224 -0.70 8.16 -8.12
C TRP A 224 -1.75 8.05 -9.22
N MET A 225 -1.43 8.45 -10.47
CA MET A 225 -2.34 8.32 -11.61
C MET A 225 -2.78 6.87 -11.82
N TYR A 226 -1.83 5.92 -11.77
CA TYR A 226 -2.14 4.48 -11.89
C TYR A 226 -3.10 4.03 -10.78
N SER A 227 -2.82 4.33 -9.51
CA SER A 227 -3.69 3.94 -8.39
C SER A 227 -5.05 4.65 -8.39
N ARG A 228 -5.12 5.92 -8.84
CA ARG A 228 -6.37 6.71 -8.90
C ARG A 228 -7.29 6.34 -10.07
N PHE A 229 -6.75 5.87 -11.20
CA PHE A 229 -7.54 5.70 -12.44
C PHE A 229 -7.41 4.35 -13.18
N PHE A 230 -6.43 3.51 -12.86
CA PHE A 230 -6.11 2.30 -13.67
C PHE A 230 -6.04 0.99 -12.87
N LYS A 231 -5.49 1.03 -11.65
CA LYS A 231 -5.42 -0.12 -10.73
C LYS A 231 -6.82 -0.71 -10.53
N MET A 232 -6.93 -2.04 -10.62
CA MET A 232 -8.18 -2.76 -10.36
C MET A 232 -8.15 -3.30 -8.93
N GLN A 233 -9.22 -3.13 -8.17
CA GLN A 233 -9.34 -3.67 -6.82
C GLN A 233 -10.80 -4.05 -6.54
N ASP A 234 -11.04 -5.32 -6.19
CA ASP A 234 -12.34 -5.86 -5.77
C ASP A 234 -13.51 -5.59 -6.76
N GLY A 235 -13.20 -5.56 -8.06
CA GLY A 235 -14.15 -5.27 -9.14
C GLY A 235 -14.27 -3.78 -9.50
N VAL A 236 -13.71 -2.88 -8.68
CA VAL A 236 -13.71 -1.43 -8.91
C VAL A 236 -12.39 -0.99 -9.58
N ARG A 237 -12.50 -0.14 -10.60
CA ARG A 237 -11.35 0.49 -11.25
C ARG A 237 -11.05 1.86 -10.62
N GLY A 238 -9.81 2.02 -10.17
CA GLY A 238 -9.25 3.23 -9.59
C GLY A 238 -9.72 3.49 -8.15
N ASP A 239 -8.84 4.06 -7.33
CA ASP A 239 -9.25 4.71 -6.08
C ASP A 239 -10.12 5.93 -6.40
N ARG A 240 -11.28 6.05 -5.74
CA ARG A 240 -12.23 7.16 -5.99
C ARG A 240 -12.28 8.18 -4.85
N SER A 241 -11.53 7.97 -3.78
CA SER A 241 -11.61 8.80 -2.58
C SER A 241 -11.06 10.22 -2.76
N GLU A 242 -11.62 11.18 -2.03
CA GLU A 242 -11.04 12.52 -1.85
C GLU A 242 -9.78 12.46 -0.97
N THR A 243 -9.72 11.50 -0.03
CA THR A 243 -8.51 11.25 0.79
C THR A 243 -7.30 10.81 -0.03
N PHE A 244 -7.50 10.29 -1.25
CA PHE A 244 -6.44 9.98 -2.22
C PHE A 244 -6.41 10.94 -3.43
N ALA A 245 -7.10 12.10 -3.37
CA ALA A 245 -6.93 13.16 -4.37
C ALA A 245 -5.53 13.79 -4.30
N PHE A 246 -4.98 14.29 -5.41
CA PHE A 246 -3.61 14.82 -5.46
C PHE A 246 -3.33 15.94 -4.44
N ALA A 247 -4.32 16.81 -4.20
CA ALA A 247 -4.21 17.85 -3.18
C ALA A 247 -4.01 17.28 -1.76
N SER A 248 -4.54 16.11 -1.42
CA SER A 248 -4.43 15.52 -0.07
C SER A 248 -3.01 15.10 0.31
N PHE A 249 -2.09 15.04 -0.65
CA PHE A 249 -0.67 14.80 -0.40
C PHE A 249 -0.01 15.97 0.33
N PHE A 250 -0.49 17.19 0.09
CA PHE A 250 0.09 18.42 0.60
C PHE A 250 -0.44 18.77 2.01
N PRO A 251 0.33 19.54 2.81
CA PRO A 251 -0.17 20.09 4.08
C PRO A 251 -1.45 20.92 3.86
N GLU A 252 -2.34 20.95 4.85
CA GLU A 252 -3.70 21.49 4.76
C GLU A 252 -3.75 22.92 4.19
N ALA A 253 -2.83 23.81 4.58
CA ALA A 253 -2.71 25.18 4.06
C ALA A 253 -2.39 25.26 2.54
N ALA A 254 -1.74 24.25 1.97
CA ALA A 254 -1.38 24.21 0.55
C ALA A 254 -2.40 23.46 -0.33
N GLN A 255 -3.39 22.78 0.27
CA GLN A 255 -4.38 22.01 -0.49
C GLN A 255 -5.29 22.87 -1.40
N PRO A 256 -5.78 24.06 -0.99
CA PRO A 256 -6.65 24.87 -1.84
C PRO A 256 -6.05 25.27 -3.20
N PRO A 257 -4.85 25.89 -3.30
CA PRO A 257 -4.27 26.21 -4.61
C PRO A 257 -3.91 24.96 -5.41
N VAL A 258 -3.42 23.90 -4.76
CA VAL A 258 -3.12 22.62 -5.45
C VAL A 258 -4.40 22.00 -6.02
N LYS A 259 -5.54 22.07 -5.33
CA LYS A 259 -6.82 21.53 -5.83
C LYS A 259 -7.31 22.25 -7.09
N VAL A 260 -7.13 23.57 -7.18
CA VAL A 260 -7.43 24.34 -8.41
C VAL A 260 -6.56 23.86 -9.58
N VAL A 261 -5.24 23.77 -9.38
CA VAL A 261 -4.30 23.34 -10.42
C VAL A 261 -4.53 21.87 -10.82
N SER A 262 -4.72 20.96 -9.86
CA SER A 262 -4.93 19.54 -10.14
C SER A 262 -6.23 19.29 -10.89
N ASN A 263 -7.30 20.06 -10.61
CA ASN A 263 -8.58 19.93 -11.30
C ASN A 263 -8.49 20.46 -12.74
N LEU A 264 -7.75 21.54 -12.98
CA LEU A 264 -7.47 22.06 -14.33
C LEU A 264 -6.67 21.03 -15.15
N VAL A 265 -5.58 20.49 -14.60
CA VAL A 265 -4.76 19.46 -15.25
C VAL A 265 -5.57 18.19 -15.51
N PHE A 266 -6.39 17.75 -14.55
CA PHE A 266 -7.29 16.60 -14.74
C PHE A 266 -8.30 16.84 -15.87
N GLY A 267 -8.89 18.04 -15.96
CA GLY A 267 -9.79 18.40 -17.07
C GLY A 267 -9.13 18.32 -18.45
N ILE A 268 -7.85 18.70 -18.55
CA ILE A 268 -7.06 18.55 -19.78
C ILE A 268 -6.79 17.07 -20.07
N LEU A 269 -6.35 16.27 -19.07
CA LEU A 269 -6.07 14.84 -19.24
C LEU A 269 -7.31 14.02 -19.60
N VAL A 270 -8.49 14.41 -19.11
CA VAL A 270 -9.79 13.87 -19.53
C VAL A 270 -10.10 14.23 -20.98
N ARG A 271 -9.90 15.50 -21.38
CA ARG A 271 -10.11 15.95 -22.77
C ARG A 271 -9.17 15.28 -23.77
N LEU A 272 -7.97 14.87 -23.33
CA LEU A 272 -7.01 14.09 -24.10
C LEU A 272 -7.28 12.57 -24.06
N HIS A 273 -8.37 12.12 -23.42
CA HIS A 273 -8.74 10.70 -23.22
C HIS A 273 -7.68 9.87 -22.44
N ILE A 274 -6.70 10.51 -21.81
CA ILE A 274 -5.67 9.87 -20.97
C ILE A 274 -6.29 9.43 -19.63
N CYS A 275 -7.19 10.24 -19.06
CA CYS A 275 -7.93 9.91 -17.85
C CYS A 275 -9.42 9.68 -18.14
N SER A 276 -10.00 8.64 -17.54
CA SER A 276 -11.46 8.44 -17.58
C SER A 276 -12.17 9.53 -16.76
N PRO A 277 -13.22 10.21 -17.27
CA PRO A 277 -14.04 11.14 -16.48
C PRO A 277 -14.90 10.45 -15.39
N LEU A 278 -14.96 9.11 -15.42
CA LEU A 278 -15.75 8.24 -14.54
C LEU A 278 -15.29 8.31 -13.06
N GLY A 279 -15.66 9.38 -12.37
CA GLY A 279 -15.41 9.57 -10.95
C GLY A 279 -15.43 11.00 -10.42
N PHE A 280 -15.53 12.03 -11.27
CA PHE A 280 -15.57 13.43 -10.81
C PHE A 280 -17.00 13.99 -10.83
N GLY A 281 -17.54 14.30 -9.65
CA GLY A 281 -18.72 15.15 -9.45
C GLY A 281 -20.11 14.56 -9.75
N ALA A 282 -20.31 13.86 -10.86
CA ALA A 282 -21.66 13.49 -11.34
C ALA A 282 -21.98 11.99 -11.32
N THR A 283 -21.04 11.14 -11.76
CA THR A 283 -21.34 9.71 -12.00
C THR A 283 -21.48 8.90 -10.72
N PHE A 284 -20.86 9.30 -9.60
CA PHE A 284 -20.91 8.52 -8.36
C PHE A 284 -22.33 8.47 -7.76
N GLN A 285 -23.06 9.58 -7.84
CA GLN A 285 -24.47 9.62 -7.45
C GLN A 285 -25.35 8.94 -8.52
N SER A 286 -25.07 9.18 -9.81
CA SER A 286 -25.84 8.60 -10.93
C SER A 286 -25.78 7.06 -10.99
N ASP A 287 -24.60 6.45 -10.79
CA ASP A 287 -24.39 4.99 -10.80
C ASP A 287 -25.05 4.29 -9.59
N LEU A 288 -25.38 5.04 -8.53
CA LEU A 288 -25.97 4.52 -7.29
C LEU A 288 -27.48 4.78 -7.20
N GLU A 289 -27.96 5.88 -7.79
CA GLU A 289 -29.38 6.30 -7.74
C GLU A 289 -30.19 5.97 -9.00
N ASN A 290 -29.56 5.69 -10.16
CA ASN A 290 -30.28 5.46 -11.43
C ASN A 290 -30.16 4.02 -11.97
N PRO A 291 -31.07 3.10 -11.62
CA PRO A 291 -31.11 1.74 -12.14
C PRO A 291 -31.69 1.61 -13.57
N GLN A 292 -31.90 2.69 -14.32
CA GLN A 292 -32.70 2.69 -15.56
C GLN A 292 -32.00 3.15 -16.85
N MET A 293 -30.66 3.21 -16.91
CA MET A 293 -29.93 3.57 -18.15
C MET A 293 -29.23 2.37 -18.83
N PRO A 294 -29.92 1.65 -19.75
CA PRO A 294 -29.28 0.68 -20.64
C PRO A 294 -28.54 1.41 -21.78
N GLY A 295 -27.27 1.77 -21.57
CA GLY A 295 -26.49 2.53 -22.56
C GLY A 295 -24.99 2.25 -22.55
N MET A 296 -24.52 1.55 -23.60
CA MET A 296 -23.11 1.50 -24.04
C MET A 296 -22.06 0.96 -23.03
N ILE A 297 -22.18 -0.33 -22.67
CA ILE A 297 -21.07 -1.11 -22.11
C ILE A 297 -20.77 -2.28 -23.06
N LEU A 298 -19.53 -2.40 -23.53
CA LEU A 298 -19.08 -3.56 -24.33
C LEU A 298 -18.94 -4.81 -23.43
N PRO A 299 -19.33 -6.00 -23.92
CA PRO A 299 -19.65 -7.12 -23.04
C PRO A 299 -18.41 -7.84 -22.48
N ILE A 300 -18.20 -7.73 -21.17
CA ILE A 300 -17.61 -8.81 -20.36
C ILE A 300 -18.70 -9.29 -19.41
N SER A 301 -19.12 -10.53 -19.59
CA SER A 301 -20.34 -11.08 -18.99
C SER A 301 -20.18 -11.38 -17.49
N GLN A 302 -20.76 -10.53 -16.65
CA GLN A 302 -21.37 -10.99 -15.40
C GLN A 302 -22.89 -11.16 -15.65
N PRO A 303 -23.45 -12.37 -15.50
CA PRO A 303 -24.87 -12.58 -15.79
C PRO A 303 -25.73 -11.90 -14.73
N ALA A 304 -26.71 -11.11 -15.18
CA ALA A 304 -27.60 -10.35 -14.30
C ALA A 304 -28.37 -11.22 -13.28
N SER A 305 -28.54 -12.52 -13.58
CA SER A 305 -29.11 -13.50 -12.66
C SER A 305 -28.37 -13.59 -11.31
N LEU A 306 -27.02 -13.58 -11.30
CA LEU A 306 -26.25 -13.65 -10.05
C LEU A 306 -26.39 -12.37 -9.22
N ARG A 307 -26.57 -11.21 -9.87
CA ARG A 307 -26.83 -9.95 -9.18
C ARG A 307 -28.25 -9.92 -8.59
N ALA A 308 -29.26 -10.27 -9.41
CA ALA A 308 -30.64 -10.39 -8.95
C ALA A 308 -30.79 -11.43 -7.83
N GLU A 309 -30.02 -12.52 -7.87
CA GLU A 309 -30.01 -13.51 -6.79
C GLU A 309 -29.32 -12.97 -5.53
N ALA A 310 -28.20 -12.25 -5.65
CA ALA A 310 -27.56 -11.59 -4.50
C ALA A 310 -28.48 -10.54 -3.85
N GLU A 311 -29.23 -9.78 -4.66
CA GLU A 311 -30.22 -8.80 -4.19
C GLU A 311 -31.45 -9.51 -3.57
N ARG A 312 -31.93 -10.63 -4.13
CA ARG A 312 -32.95 -11.50 -3.52
C ARG A 312 -32.49 -12.08 -2.17
N ARG A 313 -31.24 -12.56 -2.07
CA ARG A 313 -30.65 -13.08 -0.83
C ARG A 313 -30.52 -11.98 0.23
N ARG A 314 -30.13 -10.75 -0.15
CA ARG A 314 -30.13 -9.57 0.74
C ARG A 314 -31.53 -9.19 1.23
N ALA A 315 -32.53 -9.17 0.34
CA ALA A 315 -33.91 -8.86 0.70
C ALA A 315 -34.53 -9.91 1.65
N LEU A 316 -34.17 -11.19 1.50
CA LEU A 316 -34.55 -12.25 2.44
C LEU A 316 -33.82 -12.13 3.78
N ALA A 317 -32.54 -11.77 3.79
CA ALA A 317 -31.79 -11.54 5.03
C ALA A 317 -32.33 -10.34 5.84
N LEU A 318 -32.71 -9.25 5.16
CA LEU A 318 -33.38 -8.11 5.80
C LEU A 318 -34.74 -8.52 6.39
N LYS A 319 -35.60 -9.19 5.62
CA LYS A 319 -36.89 -9.69 6.14
C LYS A 319 -36.73 -10.67 7.31
N ALA A 320 -35.69 -11.50 7.32
CA ALA A 320 -35.38 -12.38 8.44
C ALA A 320 -34.87 -11.61 9.68
N LEU A 321 -34.19 -10.47 9.50
CA LEU A 321 -33.85 -9.54 10.57
C LEU A 321 -35.10 -8.82 11.10
N ASP A 322 -35.95 -8.28 10.23
CA ASP A 322 -37.20 -7.61 10.62
C ASP A 322 -38.13 -8.57 11.38
N MET A 323 -38.26 -9.82 10.91
CA MET A 323 -39.00 -10.87 11.62
C MET A 323 -38.39 -11.20 12.99
N ARG A 324 -37.05 -11.23 13.12
CA ARG A 324 -36.39 -11.42 14.43
C ARG A 324 -36.55 -10.21 15.35
N LEU A 325 -36.54 -8.99 14.81
CA LEU A 325 -36.74 -7.75 15.56
C LEU A 325 -38.20 -7.66 16.06
N HIS A 326 -39.18 -7.93 15.19
CA HIS A 326 -40.58 -8.02 15.59
C HIS A 326 -40.87 -9.19 16.55
N ALA A 327 -40.20 -10.34 16.40
CA ALA A 327 -40.32 -11.44 17.35
C ALA A 327 -39.67 -11.11 18.71
N ALA A 328 -38.55 -10.39 18.73
CA ALA A 328 -37.95 -9.88 19.97
C ALA A 328 -38.84 -8.83 20.65
N ALA A 329 -39.43 -7.91 19.87
CA ALA A 329 -40.40 -6.93 20.36
C ALA A 329 -41.67 -7.61 20.91
N GLY A 330 -42.17 -8.64 20.23
CA GLY A 330 -43.28 -9.48 20.71
C GLY A 330 -42.94 -10.21 22.01
N ASN A 331 -41.79 -10.87 22.08
CA ASN A 331 -41.34 -11.58 23.29
C ASN A 331 -41.05 -10.62 24.45
N SER A 332 -40.69 -9.35 24.18
CA SER A 332 -40.54 -8.33 25.23
C SER A 332 -41.89 -7.91 25.88
N ALA A 333 -43.02 -8.32 25.31
CA ALA A 333 -44.33 -8.23 25.95
C ALA A 333 -44.72 -9.48 26.77
N SER A 334 -43.87 -10.52 26.82
CA SER A 334 -44.22 -11.80 27.46
C SER A 334 -43.04 -12.49 28.18
N LEU A 335 -42.42 -11.81 29.14
CA LEU A 335 -41.60 -12.48 30.16
C LEU A 335 -41.73 -11.82 31.54
N PRO A 336 -42.22 -12.52 32.58
CA PRO A 336 -42.27 -11.96 33.93
C PRO A 336 -40.87 -11.92 34.57
N GLY A 337 -40.37 -10.71 34.85
CA GLY A 337 -39.40 -10.41 35.90
C GLY A 337 -38.05 -11.13 35.92
N LEU A 338 -36.99 -10.41 35.52
CA LEU A 338 -35.67 -10.60 36.14
C LEU A 338 -35.13 -9.25 36.60
N SER A 339 -34.96 -9.08 37.91
CA SER A 339 -34.63 -7.79 38.51
C SER A 339 -33.19 -7.35 38.20
N GLN A 340 -33.04 -6.16 37.62
CA GLN A 340 -31.74 -5.49 37.49
C GLN A 340 -31.19 -5.12 38.88
N LYS A 341 -30.28 -5.95 39.40
CA LYS A 341 -29.67 -5.74 40.72
C LYS A 341 -28.64 -4.61 40.66
N THR A 342 -29.03 -3.42 41.12
CA THR A 342 -28.14 -2.27 41.23
C THR A 342 -26.97 -2.55 42.18
N PHE A 343 -25.75 -2.23 41.77
CA PHE A 343 -24.60 -2.06 42.65
C PHE A 343 -24.12 -0.59 42.60
N LEU A 344 -23.41 -0.15 43.63
CA LEU A 344 -23.39 1.27 44.03
C LEU A 344 -22.23 2.10 43.47
N GLY A 345 -22.56 3.32 43.05
CA GLY A 345 -21.73 4.52 43.19
C GLY A 345 -21.00 5.03 41.94
N PRO A 346 -20.61 6.33 41.90
CA PRO A 346 -21.22 7.48 42.58
C PRO A 346 -21.56 8.64 41.62
N THR A 347 -22.58 9.44 41.96
CA THR A 347 -22.88 10.72 41.28
C THR A 347 -22.59 11.91 42.19
N PRO A 348 -21.95 12.99 41.71
CA PRO A 348 -21.85 14.25 42.43
C PRO A 348 -23.21 14.98 42.47
N SER A 349 -23.39 15.86 43.46
CA SER A 349 -24.68 16.46 43.84
C SER A 349 -25.17 17.57 42.90
N ALA A 350 -26.49 17.69 42.75
CA ALA A 350 -27.17 18.94 42.40
C ALA A 350 -28.59 18.99 43.04
N ASN A 351 -28.92 20.09 43.70
CA ASN A 351 -30.27 20.33 44.24
C ASN A 351 -31.25 20.74 43.13
N ASN A 352 -32.46 20.20 43.15
CA ASN A 352 -33.63 20.99 43.58
C ASN A 352 -34.89 20.13 43.78
N ASN A 353 -35.76 20.60 44.67
CA ASN A 353 -37.05 19.97 45.03
C ASN A 353 -38.22 20.87 44.53
N PRO A 354 -39.52 20.49 44.65
CA PRO A 354 -40.37 20.50 43.45
C PRO A 354 -41.62 21.39 43.59
N ILE A 355 -42.44 21.40 42.53
CA ILE A 355 -43.83 21.88 42.58
C ILE A 355 -44.76 20.70 42.30
N SER A 356 -45.90 20.67 43.00
CA SER A 356 -46.83 19.55 43.08
C SER A 356 -48.19 19.86 42.43
N LEU A 357 -48.98 18.81 42.16
CA LEU A 357 -50.36 18.57 42.63
C LEU A 357 -50.99 17.35 41.87
N PRO A 358 -52.10 16.72 42.36
CA PRO A 358 -52.27 15.26 42.26
C PRO A 358 -53.72 14.89 41.83
N PRO A 359 -54.44 13.85 42.33
CA PRO A 359 -54.08 12.51 42.84
C PRO A 359 -54.91 11.39 42.10
N SER A 360 -55.16 10.27 42.80
CA SER A 360 -56.22 9.25 42.62
C SER A 360 -55.95 8.07 41.65
N SER A 361 -56.28 6.80 42.01
CA SER A 361 -56.63 6.23 43.34
C SER A 361 -56.50 4.70 43.37
N THR A 362 -56.51 4.10 44.58
CA THR A 362 -56.94 2.72 44.93
C THR A 362 -56.28 1.51 44.24
N GLY A 363 -55.80 0.48 44.95
CA GLY A 363 -55.75 0.22 46.41
C GLY A 363 -55.33 -1.21 46.77
N SER A 364 -55.27 -1.52 48.08
CA SER A 364 -55.48 -2.82 48.79
C SER A 364 -55.49 -4.15 47.99
N THR A 365 -54.87 -5.27 48.41
CA THR A 365 -54.34 -5.70 49.73
C THR A 365 -53.36 -6.89 49.54
N GLY A 366 -52.33 -7.12 50.38
CA GLY A 366 -52.38 -8.02 51.56
C GLY A 366 -52.38 -9.52 51.17
N GLY A 367 -51.26 -10.26 51.18
CA GLY A 367 -50.64 -10.91 52.34
C GLY A 367 -50.77 -12.46 52.20
N ALA A 368 -50.04 -13.36 52.87
CA ALA A 368 -48.81 -13.26 53.68
C ALA A 368 -48.18 -14.68 53.88
N SER A 369 -46.86 -14.76 54.10
CA SER A 369 -46.08 -15.98 54.52
C SER A 369 -46.05 -17.15 53.49
N THR A 370 -45.14 -18.14 53.55
CA THR A 370 -44.06 -18.53 54.50
C THR A 370 -42.70 -18.75 53.79
N ALA A 371 -41.63 -18.90 54.57
CA ALA A 371 -40.27 -19.34 54.18
C ALA A 371 -39.88 -20.60 55.02
N PRO A 372 -38.64 -21.17 55.00
CA PRO A 372 -37.43 -20.82 54.23
C PRO A 372 -36.64 -22.02 53.63
N ALA A 373 -35.43 -21.69 53.10
CA ALA A 373 -34.15 -22.44 53.17
C ALA A 373 -33.77 -23.37 51.97
N THR A 374 -32.50 -23.58 51.59
CA THR A 374 -31.16 -23.09 52.05
C THR A 374 -30.30 -22.55 50.87
N ASN A 375 -29.03 -22.18 51.11
CA ASN A 375 -28.00 -21.82 50.12
C ASN A 375 -27.47 -23.10 49.37
N GLU A 376 -26.44 -23.15 48.50
CA GLU A 376 -25.08 -22.55 48.49
C GLU A 376 -24.49 -22.41 47.06
N ASP A 377 -23.67 -21.35 46.84
CA ASP A 377 -22.43 -21.17 46.05
C ASP A 377 -22.31 -21.66 44.56
N GLU A 378 -21.81 -20.87 43.59
CA GLU A 378 -20.38 -20.60 43.19
C GLU A 378 -19.69 -21.84 42.53
N VAL A 379 -18.86 -21.80 41.46
CA VAL A 379 -18.03 -20.76 40.79
C VAL A 379 -17.96 -21.01 39.25
N LEU A 380 -17.22 -20.18 38.51
CA LEU A 380 -16.73 -20.41 37.12
C LEU A 380 -15.92 -21.74 37.02
N PHE A 381 -15.78 -22.39 35.86
CA PHE A 381 -14.70 -22.07 34.90
C PHE A 381 -14.83 -22.64 33.47
N GLU A 382 -13.98 -22.07 32.62
CA GLU A 382 -13.60 -22.39 31.24
C GLU A 382 -13.25 -23.89 31.01
N THR A 383 -13.60 -24.44 29.84
CA THR A 383 -13.24 -25.82 29.44
C THR A 383 -12.30 -25.87 28.25
N SER A 384 -11.08 -26.36 28.50
CA SER A 384 -10.23 -26.98 27.47
C SER A 384 -10.38 -28.50 27.58
N ALA A 385 -10.51 -29.20 26.46
CA ALA A 385 -10.62 -30.67 26.42
C ALA A 385 -9.66 -31.23 25.36
N MET A 386 -8.80 -32.16 25.77
CA MET A 386 -7.82 -32.82 24.93
C MET A 386 -7.44 -34.15 25.60
N ASP A 387 -7.99 -35.26 25.11
CA ASP A 387 -7.87 -36.57 25.77
C ASP A 387 -6.62 -37.37 25.33
N ASP A 388 -5.97 -37.90 26.37
CA ASP A 388 -5.17 -39.14 26.51
C ASP A 388 -5.62 -40.34 25.64
N ALA A 389 -4.89 -41.45 25.44
CA ALA A 389 -3.47 -41.88 25.60
C ALA A 389 -3.33 -43.25 24.84
N SER A 390 -2.38 -44.19 25.01
CA SER A 390 -1.19 -44.43 25.84
C SER A 390 -0.25 -45.41 25.07
N ALA A 391 1.09 -45.35 25.12
CA ALA A 391 2.05 -45.83 26.14
C ALA A 391 2.44 -47.34 26.08
N ASN A 392 3.71 -47.63 26.42
CA ASN A 392 4.40 -48.95 26.52
C ASN A 392 4.66 -49.76 25.22
N SER A 393 5.72 -50.60 25.12
CA SER A 393 7.04 -50.64 25.80
C SER A 393 8.02 -51.64 25.12
N SER A 394 9.33 -51.51 25.42
CA SER A 394 10.41 -52.55 25.40
C SER A 394 10.87 -53.26 24.10
N SER A 395 12.20 -53.22 23.92
CA SER A 395 13.15 -54.13 23.21
C SER A 395 12.80 -55.64 23.24
N LYS A 396 13.33 -56.54 22.37
CA LYS A 396 14.77 -56.85 22.12
C LYS A 396 14.94 -57.93 20.99
N GLU A 397 16.16 -58.11 20.46
CA GLU A 397 16.65 -59.25 19.60
C GLU A 397 15.94 -59.54 18.24
N GLU A 398 16.45 -60.43 17.36
CA GLU A 398 17.81 -60.58 16.76
C GLU A 398 17.78 -61.55 15.54
N LYS A 399 18.19 -61.05 14.35
CA LYS A 399 18.66 -61.79 13.13
C LYS A 399 17.76 -62.93 12.56
N PRO A 400 18.09 -63.62 11.43
CA PRO A 400 19.33 -64.29 11.03
C PRO A 400 20.34 -63.47 10.20
#